data_AF-A0A8T3LK16-F1
#
_entry.id   AF-A0A8T3LK16-F1
#
_cell.length_a   1.000
_cell.length_b   1.000
_cell.length_c   1.000
_cell.angle_alpha   90.00
_cell.angle_beta   90.00
_cell.angle_gamma   90.00
#
_symmetry.space_group_name_H-M   'P 1'
#
loop_
_entity.id
_entity.type
_entity.pdbx_description
1 polymer ?
#
loop_
_entity_poly.entity_id
_entity_poly.type
_entity_poly.pdbx_seq_one_letter_code
_entity_poly.pdbx_strand_id
1 'polypeptide(L)'
;AVAVAGAAPGLPSLLRRAWRERGFGDFWGYGLVAEGAAEAMIEFGPQSWDLAAPFLLVEEAGGVATDLAGHRSIHGGSAIASNGLLHNELLQVLRAPAGEAAEP
;
A
#
# COMPACT_ATOMS: atom_id res chain seq x y z
N ALA A 1 -6.09 2.98 16.29
CA ALA A 1 -6.70 2.80 14.95
C ALA A 1 -6.82 4.11 14.17
N VAL A 2 -7.32 5.22 14.75
CA VAL A 2 -7.45 6.53 14.05
C VAL A 2 -6.11 7.27 13.81
N ALA A 3 -5.05 6.94 14.57
CA ALA A 3 -3.77 7.67 14.51
C ALA A 3 -2.95 7.43 13.22
N VAL A 4 -3.16 6.33 12.49
CA VAL A 4 -2.35 5.98 11.31
C VAL A 4 -2.98 6.46 10.00
N ALA A 5 -4.30 6.70 9.95
CA ALA A 5 -4.93 7.35 8.80
C ALA A 5 -4.40 8.79 8.55
N GLY A 6 -3.92 9.47 9.61
CA GLY A 6 -3.21 10.74 9.48
C GLY A 6 -1.79 10.63 8.93
N ALA A 7 -1.21 9.42 8.83
CA ALA A 7 0.16 9.21 8.36
C ALA A 7 0.28 9.26 6.83
N ALA A 8 -0.81 9.05 6.09
CA ALA A 8 -0.86 9.11 4.62
C ALA A 8 -1.83 10.21 4.13
N PRO A 9 -1.46 11.50 4.25
CA PRO A 9 -2.32 12.62 3.89
C PRO A 9 -2.78 12.59 2.42
N GLY A 10 -2.03 11.95 1.53
CA GLY A 10 -2.36 11.84 0.12
C GLY A 10 -3.30 10.69 -0.25
N LEU A 11 -3.73 9.85 0.71
CA LEU A 11 -4.65 8.75 0.44
C LEU A 11 -5.93 9.19 -0.28
N PRO A 12 -6.62 10.30 0.09
CA PRO A 12 -7.79 10.76 -0.66
C PRO A 12 -7.48 11.12 -2.11
N SER A 13 -6.29 11.67 -2.38
CA SER A 13 -5.83 11.98 -3.75
C SER A 13 -5.55 10.70 -4.53
N LEU A 14 -4.92 9.70 -3.91
CA LEU A 14 -4.71 8.39 -4.53
C LEU A 14 -6.04 7.72 -4.90
N LEU A 15 -7.00 7.69 -3.98
CA LEU A 15 -8.30 7.05 -4.21
C LEU A 15 -9.06 7.70 -5.37
N ARG A 16 -8.95 9.03 -5.56
CA ARG A 16 -9.54 9.73 -6.73
C ARG A 16 -8.86 9.38 -8.06
N ARG A 17 -7.61 8.94 -8.04
CA ARG A 17 -6.83 8.56 -9.23
C ARG A 17 -6.94 7.08 -9.56
N ALA A 18 -7.29 6.25 -8.57
CA ALA A 18 -7.51 4.83 -8.76
C ALA A 18 -8.77 4.60 -9.60
N TRP A 19 -8.70 3.67 -10.55
CA TRP A 19 -9.85 3.25 -11.34
C TRP A 19 -10.95 2.62 -10.47
N ARG A 20 -10.54 1.85 -9.45
CA ARG A 20 -11.45 1.17 -8.53
C ARG A 20 -10.75 0.87 -7.21
N GLU A 21 -11.47 1.07 -6.12
CA GLU A 21 -11.05 0.70 -4.76
C GLU A 21 -11.95 -0.39 -4.16
N ARG A 22 -11.35 -1.18 -3.28
CA ARG A 22 -12.00 -2.27 -2.54
C ARG A 22 -11.42 -2.35 -1.13
N GLY A 23 -12.28 -2.64 -0.16
CA GLY A 23 -11.87 -2.98 1.21
C GLY A 23 -12.02 -4.48 1.41
N PHE A 24 -11.04 -5.25 0.95
CA PHE A 24 -10.95 -6.68 1.26
C PHE A 24 -10.09 -6.85 2.52
N GLY A 25 -10.40 -7.85 3.34
CA GLY A 25 -9.72 -8.08 4.61
C GLY A 25 -8.20 -8.18 4.48
N ASP A 26 -7.54 -8.04 5.63
CA ASP A 26 -6.08 -8.02 5.84
C ASP A 26 -5.26 -8.92 4.90
N PHE A 27 -5.63 -10.18 4.68
CA PHE A 27 -4.83 -11.10 3.85
C PHE A 27 -5.11 -11.04 2.34
N TRP A 28 -6.39 -11.02 1.93
CA TRP A 28 -6.76 -11.33 0.54
C TRP A 28 -6.26 -10.26 -0.46
N GLY A 29 -6.19 -8.99 -0.05
CA GLY A 29 -5.68 -7.91 -0.90
C GLY A 29 -4.26 -8.15 -1.41
N TYR A 30 -3.37 -8.70 -0.57
CA TYR A 30 -2.02 -9.06 -0.98
C TYR A 30 -2.00 -10.21 -1.99
N GLY A 31 -2.91 -11.18 -1.86
CA GLY A 31 -3.08 -12.27 -2.83
C GLY A 31 -3.50 -11.75 -4.20
N LEU A 32 -4.43 -10.79 -4.25
CA LEU A 32 -4.85 -10.13 -5.49
C LEU A 32 -3.67 -9.39 -6.17
N VAL A 33 -2.77 -8.81 -5.39
CA VAL A 33 -1.54 -8.19 -5.91
C VAL A 33 -0.60 -9.25 -6.48
N ALA A 34 -0.35 -10.34 -5.73
CA ALA A 34 0.55 -11.40 -6.15
C ALA A 34 0.08 -12.13 -7.43
N GLU A 35 -1.22 -12.27 -7.66
CA GLU A 35 -1.75 -12.86 -8.91
C GLU A 35 -1.88 -11.85 -10.08
N GLY A 36 -1.62 -10.57 -9.83
CA GLY A 36 -1.75 -9.51 -10.82
C GLY A 36 -3.19 -9.04 -11.09
N ALA A 37 -4.14 -9.36 -10.20
CA ALA A 37 -5.52 -8.90 -10.28
C ALA A 37 -5.76 -7.53 -9.65
N ALA A 38 -4.82 -7.04 -8.83
CA ALA A 38 -4.81 -5.70 -8.27
C ALA A 38 -3.41 -5.09 -8.33
N GLU A 39 -3.31 -3.78 -8.51
CA GLU A 39 -2.02 -3.09 -8.60
C GLU A 39 -1.39 -2.82 -7.23
N ALA A 40 -2.20 -2.66 -6.18
CA ALA A 40 -1.72 -2.34 -4.83
C ALA A 40 -2.66 -2.75 -3.69
N MET A 41 -2.07 -3.02 -2.54
CA MET A 41 -2.73 -3.17 -1.23
C MET A 41 -2.07 -2.21 -0.24
N ILE A 42 -2.87 -1.43 0.49
CA ILE A 42 -2.40 -0.38 1.40
C ILE A 42 -3.10 -0.55 2.74
N GLU A 43 -2.31 -0.62 3.81
CA GLU A 43 -2.80 -0.87 5.16
C GLU A 43 -2.09 -0.01 6.20
N PHE A 44 -2.84 0.38 7.23
CA PHE A 44 -2.41 1.28 8.29
C PHE A 44 -2.66 0.66 9.66
N GLY A 45 -1.60 0.50 10.45
CA GLY A 45 -1.60 -0.21 11.72
C GLY A 45 -1.62 -1.75 11.68
N PRO A 46 -1.15 -2.44 10.61
CA PRO A 46 -1.06 -3.90 10.66
C PRO A 46 -0.03 -4.35 11.70
N GLN A 47 -0.19 -5.58 12.17
CA GLN A 47 0.78 -6.22 13.04
C GLN A 47 1.71 -7.11 12.23
N SER A 48 2.89 -7.41 12.77
CA SER A 48 3.91 -8.18 12.03
C SER A 48 3.44 -9.56 11.57
N TRP A 49 2.51 -10.19 12.30
CA TRP A 49 1.92 -11.47 11.91
C TRP A 49 0.96 -11.37 10.71
N ASP A 50 0.36 -10.20 10.48
CA ASP A 50 -0.47 -9.94 9.30
C ASP A 50 0.40 -9.80 8.04
N LEU A 51 1.65 -9.33 8.19
CA LEU A 51 2.54 -8.98 7.07
C LEU A 51 3.59 -10.06 6.73
N ALA A 52 3.98 -10.89 7.70
CA ALA A 52 5.10 -11.81 7.56
C ALA A 52 4.97 -12.74 6.34
N ALA A 53 3.80 -13.35 6.15
CA ALA A 53 3.56 -14.25 5.02
C ALA A 53 3.21 -13.48 3.72
N PRO A 54 2.30 -12.48 3.73
CA PRO A 54 1.91 -11.78 2.51
C PRO A 54 3.03 -11.00 1.84
N PHE A 55 3.94 -10.40 2.60
CA PHE A 55 5.09 -9.68 2.00
C PHE A 55 5.96 -10.64 1.20
N LEU A 56 6.27 -11.82 1.76
CA LEU A 56 7.05 -12.83 1.07
C LEU A 56 6.33 -13.30 -0.19
N LEU A 57 5.02 -13.54 -0.12
CA LEU A 57 4.22 -13.94 -1.28
C LEU A 57 4.28 -12.91 -2.42
N VAL A 58 4.10 -11.63 -2.10
CA VAL A 58 4.15 -10.53 -3.09
C VAL A 58 5.55 -10.41 -3.69
N GLU A 59 6.60 -10.49 -2.87
CA GLU A 59 7.99 -10.40 -3.31
C GLU A 59 8.36 -11.57 -4.26
N GLU A 60 7.98 -12.81 -3.93
CA GLU A 60 8.21 -13.99 -4.78
C GLU A 60 7.40 -13.96 -6.08
N ALA A 61 6.25 -13.28 -6.10
CA ALA A 61 5.49 -13.01 -7.31
C ALA A 61 6.10 -11.88 -8.18
N GLY A 62 7.20 -11.27 -7.75
CA GLY A 62 7.88 -10.17 -8.46
C GLY A 62 7.36 -8.77 -8.11
N GLY A 63 6.47 -8.67 -7.11
CA GLY A 63 5.99 -7.39 -6.58
C GLY A 63 6.95 -6.76 -5.57
N VAL A 64 6.52 -5.65 -4.97
CA VAL A 64 7.28 -4.93 -3.95
C VAL A 64 6.41 -4.69 -2.73
N ALA A 65 6.95 -4.93 -1.54
CA ALA A 65 6.27 -4.71 -0.26
C ALA A 65 7.14 -3.89 0.71
N THR A 66 6.64 -2.75 1.16
CA THR A 66 7.36 -1.84 2.08
C THR A 66 6.43 -1.23 3.13
N ASP A 67 7.00 -0.59 4.13
CA ASP A 67 6.29 0.40 4.92
C ASP A 67 6.06 1.71 4.13
N LEU A 68 5.34 2.66 4.73
CA LEU A 68 5.09 3.97 4.13
C LEU A 68 6.37 4.77 3.95
N ALA A 69 7.46 4.49 4.68
CA ALA A 69 8.77 5.12 4.51
C ALA A 69 9.59 4.49 3.36
N GLY A 70 9.10 3.40 2.77
CA GLY A 70 9.71 2.73 1.63
C GLY A 70 10.74 1.68 2.04
N HIS A 71 10.81 1.34 3.33
CA HIS A 71 11.69 0.29 3.80
C HIS A 71 10.98 -1.07 3.74
N ARG A 72 11.69 -2.10 3.32
CA ARG A 72 11.22 -3.48 3.44
C ARG A 72 11.17 -3.85 4.93
N SER A 73 10.02 -3.64 5.58
CA SER A 73 9.82 -3.90 7.00
C SER A 73 8.39 -4.33 7.30
N ILE A 74 8.24 -5.35 8.15
CA ILE A 74 6.94 -5.78 8.72
C ILE A 74 6.66 -5.14 10.09
N HIS A 75 7.53 -4.23 10.54
CA HIS A 75 7.43 -3.56 11.84
C HIS A 75 7.16 -2.04 11.69
N GLY A 76 6.96 -1.55 10.47
CA GLY A 76 6.82 -0.11 10.17
C GLY A 76 5.44 0.51 10.47
N GLY A 77 4.50 -0.27 11.02
CA GLY A 77 3.15 0.20 11.36
C GLY A 77 2.28 0.61 10.16
N SER A 78 2.75 0.36 8.95
CA SER A 78 2.08 0.57 7.67
C SER A 78 2.59 -0.46 6.68
N ALA A 79 1.78 -0.78 5.67
CA ALA A 79 2.15 -1.71 4.63
C ALA A 79 1.61 -1.25 3.28
N ILE A 80 2.50 -1.18 2.30
CA ILE A 80 2.21 -0.90 0.91
C ILE A 80 2.79 -2.06 0.14
N ALA A 81 1.93 -2.87 -0.46
CA ALA A 81 2.31 -3.90 -1.43
C ALA A 81 1.85 -3.48 -2.81
N SER A 82 2.65 -3.71 -3.85
CA SER A 82 2.31 -3.38 -5.23
C SER A 82 2.90 -4.36 -6.23
N ASN A 83 2.44 -4.25 -7.48
CA ASN A 83 3.03 -4.94 -8.64
C ASN A 83 4.47 -4.49 -8.99
N GLY A 84 5.10 -3.63 -8.17
CA GLY A 84 6.45 -3.11 -8.35
C GLY A 84 6.55 -1.93 -9.30
N LEU A 85 5.73 -1.89 -10.36
CA LEU A 85 5.76 -0.81 -11.37
C LEU A 85 5.28 0.53 -10.81
N LEU A 86 4.26 0.50 -9.95
CA LEU A 86 3.65 1.71 -9.39
C LEU A 86 4.18 2.06 -7.98
N HIS A 87 5.08 1.24 -7.41
CA HIS A 87 5.44 1.34 -5.99
C HIS A 87 5.95 2.73 -5.58
N ASN A 88 6.89 3.27 -6.37
CA ASN A 88 7.48 4.58 -6.08
C ASN A 88 6.47 5.71 -6.21
N GLU A 89 5.57 5.63 -7.19
CA GLU A 89 4.51 6.62 -7.38
C GLU A 89 3.51 6.57 -6.23
N LEU A 90 3.11 5.37 -5.80
CA LEU A 90 2.24 5.19 -4.63
C LEU A 90 2.85 5.85 -3.39
N LEU A 91 4.13 5.60 -3.11
CA LEU A 91 4.82 6.22 -1.99
C LEU A 91 4.87 7.76 -2.09
N GLN A 92 5.13 8.31 -3.29
CA GLN A 92 5.12 9.76 -3.50
C GLN A 92 3.74 10.35 -3.22
N VAL A 93 2.69 9.77 -3.78
CA VAL A 93 1.32 10.28 -3.63
C VAL A 93 0.86 10.14 -2.19
N LEU A 94 1.06 9.00 -1.55
CA LEU A 94 0.59 8.76 -0.18
C LEU A 94 1.22 9.73 0.84
N ARG A 95 2.48 10.11 0.63
CA ARG A 95 3.23 11.04 1.49
C ARG A 95 2.94 12.52 1.18
N ALA A 96 2.41 12.82 -0.01
CA ALA A 96 2.13 14.19 -0.41
C ALA A 96 1.03 14.82 0.49
N PRO A 97 1.15 16.10 0.83
CA PRO A 97 0.13 16.79 1.62
C PRO A 97 -1.23 16.78 0.91
N ALA A 98 -2.30 16.75 1.71
CA ALA A 98 -3.66 16.75 1.20
C ALA A 98 -3.94 18.09 0.46
N GLY A 99 -3.95 18.06 -0.87
CA GLY A 99 -4.27 19.24 -1.71
C GLY A 99 -3.34 19.44 -2.91
N GLU A 100 -2.14 18.84 -2.92
CA GLU A 100 -1.25 18.82 -4.09
C GLU A 100 -1.47 17.51 -4.87
N ALA A 101 -2.57 17.42 -5.60
CA ALA A 101 -2.61 16.54 -6.76
C ALA A 101 -2.19 17.37 -7.97
N ALA A 102 -1.07 17.03 -8.59
CA ALA A 102 -0.77 17.49 -9.94
C ALA A 102 -1.98 17.15 -10.82
N GLU A 103 -2.53 18.15 -11.50
CA GLU A 103 -3.52 17.93 -12.55
C GLU A 103 -2.94 16.99 -13.62
N PRO A 104 -3.77 16.13 -14.24
CA PRO A 104 -3.33 15.13 -15.20
C PRO A 104 -2.57 15.71 -16.41
#